data_AF-A0A812YW50-F1
#
_entry.id   AF-A0A812YW50-F1
#
_cell.length_a   1.000
_cell.length_b   1.000
_cell.length_c   1.000
_cell.angle_alpha   90.00
_cell.angle_beta   90.00
_cell.angle_gamma   90.00
#
_symmetry.space_group_name_H-M   'P 1'
#
loop_
_entity.id
_entity.type
_entity.pdbx_description
1 polymer ?
#
loop_
_entity_poly.entity_id
_entity_poly.type
_entity_poly.pdbx_seq_one_letter_code
_entity_poly.pdbx_strand_id
1 'polypeptide(L)'
;MPHELSGWTEDIVLLIVKYYCPVKEIIVTLGCYYTQRCNPLKVMMEPTANSWFDSRMDYFMSKHEVAEVLTGSEFVCFAELSPNPKDLRLLNIERSVHMEGLYCGDVIIWQPITERPIDVNMD
;
A
#
# COMPACT_ATOMS: atom_id res chain seq x y z
N MET A 1 9.70 -16.11 -13.93
CA MET A 1 10.73 -17.04 -13.43
C MET A 1 10.39 -17.37 -12.00
N PRO A 2 10.54 -18.63 -11.53
CA PRO A 2 10.40 -18.92 -10.12
C PRO A 2 11.50 -18.15 -9.38
N HIS A 3 11.09 -17.28 -8.45
CA HIS A 3 12.01 -16.50 -7.62
C HIS A 3 12.94 -17.48 -6.89
N GLU A 4 14.24 -17.39 -7.16
CA GLU A 4 15.22 -18.30 -6.58
C GLU A 4 15.23 -18.14 -5.05
N LEU A 5 14.72 -19.14 -4.35
CA LEU A 5 14.68 -19.20 -2.89
C LEU A 5 16.08 -19.14 -2.26
N SER A 6 17.15 -19.34 -3.04
CA SER A 6 18.53 -19.18 -2.61
C SER A 6 18.88 -17.75 -2.17
N GLY A 7 18.11 -16.75 -2.62
CA GLY A 7 18.24 -15.36 -2.18
C GLY A 7 17.44 -15.01 -0.92
N TRP A 8 16.70 -15.97 -0.34
CA TRP A 8 15.90 -15.72 0.86
C TRP A 8 16.79 -15.70 2.10
N THR A 9 17.12 -14.49 2.55
CA THR A 9 17.73 -14.26 3.86
C THR A 9 16.64 -14.07 4.92
N GLU A 10 17.02 -14.10 6.20
CA GLU A 10 16.11 -13.75 7.32
C GLU A 10 15.61 -12.28 7.26
N ASP A 11 16.14 -11.50 6.31
CA ASP A 11 15.77 -10.10 6.10
C ASP A 11 14.65 -9.90 5.08
N ILE A 12 14.03 -10.96 4.57
CA ILE A 12 12.85 -10.84 3.71
C ILE A 12 11.58 -10.79 4.55
N VAL A 13 10.71 -9.83 4.25
CA VAL A 13 9.36 -9.69 4.83
C VAL A 13 8.31 -9.84 3.74
N LEU A 14 7.28 -10.61 4.04
CA LEU A 14 6.06 -10.72 3.25
C LEU A 14 4.97 -9.82 3.86
N LEU A 15 4.55 -8.78 3.14
CA LEU A 15 3.42 -7.93 3.56
C LEU A 15 2.17 -8.29 2.76
N ILE A 16 1.00 -8.25 3.41
CA ILE A 16 -0.30 -8.33 2.73
C ILE A 16 -0.70 -6.89 2.39
N VAL A 17 -0.92 -6.61 1.10
CA VAL A 17 -1.19 -5.24 0.64
C VAL A 17 -2.64 -5.10 0.21
N LYS A 18 -3.31 -4.12 0.80
CA LYS A 18 -4.64 -3.67 0.42
C LYS A 18 -4.60 -2.26 -0.16
N TYR A 19 -5.61 -1.94 -0.95
CA TYR A 19 -5.87 -0.59 -1.41
C TYR A 19 -7.28 -0.18 -0.99
N TYR A 20 -7.40 1.00 -0.39
CA TYR A 20 -8.69 1.63 -0.15
C TYR A 20 -8.97 2.66 -1.24
N CYS A 21 -10.10 2.48 -1.93
CA CYS A 21 -10.60 3.42 -2.91
C CYS A 21 -11.59 4.39 -2.26
N PRO A 22 -11.21 5.63 -1.95
CA PRO A 22 -12.10 6.56 -1.25
C PRO A 22 -13.33 6.96 -2.08
N VAL A 23 -13.22 7.01 -3.41
CA VAL A 23 -14.33 7.38 -4.30
C VAL A 23 -15.48 6.38 -4.25
N LYS A 24 -15.16 5.09 -4.12
CA LYS A 24 -16.15 4.00 -4.10
C LYS A 24 -16.35 3.41 -2.70
N GLU A 25 -15.60 3.89 -1.72
CA GLU A 25 -15.60 3.42 -0.33
C GLU A 25 -15.40 1.90 -0.19
N ILE A 26 -14.50 1.33 -1.01
CA ILE A 26 -14.19 -0.10 -1.00
C ILE A 26 -12.71 -0.37 -0.69
N ILE A 27 -12.44 -1.54 -0.12
CA ILE A 27 -11.07 -2.06 0.05
C ILE A 27 -10.91 -3.28 -0.85
N VAL A 28 -9.83 -3.32 -1.62
CA VAL A 28 -9.41 -4.49 -2.42
C VAL A 28 -8.07 -5.01 -1.91
N THR A 29 -7.84 -6.32 -2.04
CA THR A 29 -6.55 -6.94 -1.71
C THR A 29 -5.71 -7.06 -2.97
N LEU A 30 -4.60 -6.32 -3.04
CA LEU A 30 -3.69 -6.32 -4.19
C LEU A 30 -2.82 -7.58 -4.25
N GLY A 31 -2.64 -8.24 -3.10
CA GLY A 31 -1.89 -9.48 -2.96
C GLY A 31 -0.78 -9.34 -1.92
N CYS A 32 0.28 -10.11 -2.10
CA CYS A 32 1.42 -10.10 -1.18
C CYS A 32 2.65 -9.50 -1.84
N TYR A 33 3.43 -8.74 -1.06
CA TYR A 33 4.65 -8.10 -1.50
C TYR A 33 5.83 -8.56 -0.65
N TYR A 34 6.86 -9.09 -1.32
CA TYR A 34 8.14 -9.43 -0.69
C TYR A 34 9.08 -8.23 -0.77
N THR A 35 9.68 -7.86 0.35
CA THR A 35 10.67 -6.77 0.42
C THR A 35 11.72 -7.06 1.49
N GLN A 36 12.82 -6.33 1.47
CA GLN A 36 13.82 -6.42 2.53
C GLN A 36 13.39 -5.59 3.74
N ARG A 37 13.70 -6.07 4.95
CA ARG A 37 13.45 -5.40 6.23
C ARG A 37 14.03 -3.98 6.30
N CYS A 38 15.14 -3.75 5.62
CA CYS A 38 15.84 -2.47 5.59
C CYS A 38 15.25 -1.49 4.56
N ASN A 39 14.45 -1.96 3.60
CA ASN A 39 13.89 -1.09 2.57
C ASN A 39 12.80 -0.18 3.15
N PRO A 40 12.76 1.10 2.74
CA PRO A 40 11.61 1.96 2.95
C PRO A 40 10.33 1.39 2.33
N LEU A 41 9.17 1.66 2.93
CA LEU A 41 7.88 1.22 2.38
C LEU A 41 7.57 1.86 1.02
N LYS A 42 8.00 3.12 0.80
CA LYS A 42 7.76 3.84 -0.45
C LYS A 42 8.32 3.15 -1.69
N VAL A 43 9.31 2.27 -1.55
CA VAL A 43 9.91 1.52 -2.67
C VAL A 43 8.84 0.72 -3.44
N MET A 44 7.79 0.26 -2.77
CA MET A 44 6.65 -0.42 -3.40
C MET A 44 5.91 0.46 -4.42
N MET A 45 5.94 1.78 -4.21
CA MET A 45 5.21 2.79 -4.99
C MET A 45 6.08 3.44 -6.06
N GLU A 46 7.35 3.06 -6.19
CA GLU A 46 8.26 3.71 -7.14
C GLU A 46 7.89 3.36 -8.60
N PRO A 47 7.78 4.37 -9.49
CA PRO A 47 7.41 4.16 -10.88
C PRO A 47 8.57 3.51 -11.64
N THR A 48 8.52 2.18 -11.77
CA THR A 48 9.43 1.40 -12.61
C THR A 48 8.69 0.85 -13.82
N ALA A 49 9.42 0.39 -14.83
CA ALA A 49 8.82 -0.23 -16.02
C ALA A 49 7.88 -1.41 -15.71
N ASN A 50 7.97 -1.98 -14.50
CA ASN A 50 7.06 -2.98 -13.95
C ASN A 50 6.70 -2.63 -12.49
N SER A 51 6.16 -1.44 -12.26
CA SER A 51 5.67 -1.03 -10.95
C SER A 51 4.75 -2.10 -10.36
N TRP A 52 5.10 -2.62 -9.17
CA TRP A 52 4.33 -3.68 -8.52
C TRP A 52 2.93 -3.18 -8.19
N PHE A 53 2.81 -1.96 -7.66
CA PHE A 53 1.53 -1.38 -7.27
C PHE A 53 0.62 -1.17 -8.49
N ASP A 54 1.12 -0.50 -9.53
CA ASP A 54 0.31 -0.13 -10.71
C ASP A 54 -0.20 -1.38 -11.44
N SER A 55 0.66 -2.37 -11.65
CA SER A 55 0.26 -3.63 -12.32
C SER A 55 -0.86 -4.40 -11.60
N ARG A 56 -0.97 -4.26 -10.27
CA ARG A 56 -2.05 -4.87 -9.48
C ARG A 56 -3.30 -4.02 -9.50
N MET A 57 -3.15 -2.71 -9.46
CA MET A 57 -4.25 -1.76 -9.57
C MET A 57 -4.95 -1.85 -10.93
N ASP A 58 -4.20 -2.03 -12.01
CA ASP A 58 -4.74 -2.14 -13.38
C ASP A 58 -5.84 -3.19 -13.51
N TYR A 59 -5.69 -4.33 -12.82
CA TYR A 59 -6.72 -5.36 -12.78
C TYR A 59 -8.03 -4.82 -12.22
N PHE A 60 -8.00 -4.22 -11.03
CA PHE A 60 -9.20 -3.71 -10.36
C PHE A 60 -9.80 -2.50 -11.09
N MET A 61 -8.97 -1.64 -11.68
CA MET A 61 -9.41 -0.49 -12.48
C MET A 61 -10.10 -0.96 -13.77
N SER A 62 -9.53 -1.94 -14.48
CA SER A 62 -10.10 -2.48 -15.73
C SER A 62 -11.45 -3.18 -15.53
N LYS A 63 -11.72 -3.68 -14.32
CA LYS A 63 -12.99 -4.26 -13.91
C LYS A 63 -13.99 -3.24 -13.36
N HIS A 64 -13.58 -1.97 -13.30
CA HIS A 64 -14.33 -0.90 -12.64
C HIS A 64 -14.69 -1.25 -11.19
N GLU A 65 -13.87 -2.04 -10.50
CA GLU A 65 -14.04 -2.29 -9.07
C GLU A 65 -13.60 -1.06 -8.30
N VAL A 66 -12.40 -0.54 -8.56
CA VAL A 66 -11.90 0.72 -7.98
C VAL A 66 -12.04 1.88 -8.98
N ALA A 67 -11.86 3.12 -8.52
CA ALA A 67 -11.75 4.29 -9.39
C ALA A 67 -10.32 4.43 -9.95
N GLU A 68 -10.17 5.19 -11.03
CA GLU A 68 -8.85 5.49 -11.59
C GLU A 68 -7.99 6.28 -10.59
N VAL A 69 -6.72 5.92 -10.51
CA VAL A 69 -5.71 6.70 -9.78
C VAL A 69 -5.14 7.74 -10.73
N LEU A 70 -5.21 9.01 -10.36
CA LEU A 70 -4.67 10.09 -11.19
C LEU A 70 -3.14 10.06 -11.20
N THR A 71 -2.53 10.32 -12.34
CA THR A 71 -1.07 10.50 -12.46
C THR A 71 -0.58 11.58 -11.50
N GLY A 72 0.45 11.28 -10.72
CA GLY A 72 1.01 12.20 -9.72
C GLY A 72 0.25 12.21 -8.39
N SER A 73 -0.73 11.32 -8.18
CA SER A 73 -1.38 11.15 -6.88
C SER A 73 -0.34 10.82 -5.80
N GLU A 74 -0.40 11.53 -4.68
CA GLU A 74 0.33 11.16 -3.48
C GLU A 74 -0.47 10.15 -2.66
N PHE A 75 0.23 9.34 -1.86
CA PHE A 75 -0.37 8.25 -1.10
C PHE A 75 0.02 8.28 0.37
N VAL A 76 -0.89 7.79 1.20
CA VAL A 76 -0.64 7.46 2.61
C VAL A 76 -0.81 5.96 2.82
N CYS A 77 -0.09 5.42 3.81
CA CYS A 77 -0.10 4.01 4.15
C CYS A 77 -0.47 3.80 5.61
N PHE A 78 -1.29 2.79 5.88
CA PHE A 78 -1.72 2.40 7.21
C PHE A 78 -1.38 0.94 7.48
N ALA A 79 -1.03 0.59 8.71
CA ALA A 79 -1.02 -0.79 9.18
C ALA A 79 -2.32 -1.14 9.88
N GLU A 80 -2.85 -2.32 9.61
CA GLU A 80 -3.99 -2.91 10.32
C GLU A 80 -3.45 -3.73 11.50
N LEU A 81 -3.61 -3.21 12.72
CA LEU A 81 -2.94 -3.74 13.92
C LEU A 81 -3.76 -4.78 14.70
N SER A 82 -5.02 -4.94 14.34
CA SER A 82 -6.00 -5.71 15.09
C SER A 82 -6.88 -6.53 14.14
N PRO A 83 -7.41 -7.68 14.57
CA PRO A 83 -8.53 -8.32 13.88
C PRO A 83 -9.77 -7.41 13.80
N ASN A 84 -9.80 -6.30 14.54
CA ASN A 84 -10.76 -5.23 14.31
C ASN A 84 -10.26 -4.31 13.19
N PRO A 85 -10.90 -4.31 12.00
CA PRO A 85 -10.43 -3.59 10.81
C PRO A 85 -10.47 -2.05 10.93
N LYS A 86 -10.90 -1.52 12.09
CA LYS A 86 -10.94 -0.08 12.39
C LYS A 86 -9.69 0.42 13.13
N ASP A 87 -8.83 -0.48 13.60
CA ASP A 87 -7.60 -0.10 14.31
C ASP A 87 -6.45 0.06 13.32
N LEU A 88 -6.34 1.27 12.77
CA LEU A 88 -5.35 1.63 11.76
C LEU A 88 -4.30 2.56 12.35
N ARG A 89 -3.03 2.24 12.12
CA ARG A 89 -1.90 3.13 12.42
C ARG A 89 -1.30 3.69 11.15
N LEU A 90 -1.22 5.01 11.04
CA LEU A 90 -0.50 5.67 9.96
C LEU A 90 0.99 5.31 10.01
N LEU A 91 1.55 4.94 8.87
CA LEU A 91 2.96 4.58 8.70
C LEU A 91 3.75 5.74 8.10
N ASN A 92 5.01 5.89 8.52
CA ASN A 92 5.94 6.75 7.82
C ASN A 92 6.60 5.98 6.67
N ILE A 93 6.22 6.26 5.44
CA ILE A 93 6.64 5.49 4.26
C ILE A 93 8.12 5.66 3.89
N GLU A 94 8.78 6.69 4.45
CA GLU A 94 10.21 6.94 4.32
C GLU A 94 11.04 6.04 5.24
N ARG A 95 10.41 5.47 6.28
CA ARG A 95 11.06 4.53 7.19
C ARG A 95 11.04 3.12 6.63
N SER A 96 12.05 2.36 7.05
CA SER A 96 12.16 0.95 6.71
C SER A 96 11.02 0.14 7.31
N VAL A 97 10.71 -1.00 6.67
CA VAL A 97 9.72 -1.97 7.16
C VAL A 97 9.95 -2.33 8.64
N HIS A 98 11.21 -2.58 9.04
CA HIS A 98 11.52 -2.93 10.43
C HIS A 98 11.35 -1.75 11.40
N MET A 99 11.66 -0.51 10.99
CA MET A 99 11.49 0.67 11.86
C MET A 99 10.02 1.00 12.07
N GLU A 100 9.18 0.66 11.10
CA GLU A 100 7.72 0.69 11.25
C GLU A 100 7.18 -0.51 12.05
N GLY A 101 8.03 -1.43 12.52
CA GLY A 101 7.61 -2.57 13.34
C GLY A 101 6.73 -3.56 12.59
N LEU A 102 6.89 -3.66 11.26
CA LEU A 102 6.16 -4.61 10.42
C LEU A 102 6.91 -5.94 10.29
N TYR A 103 6.15 -7.03 10.29
CA TYR A 103 6.60 -8.41 10.20
C TYR A 103 5.88 -9.18 9.10
N CYS A 104 6.33 -10.41 8.84
CA CYS A 104 5.71 -11.28 7.85
C CYS A 104 4.23 -11.53 8.19
N GLY A 105 3.36 -11.26 7.22
CA GLY A 105 1.91 -11.41 7.35
C GLY A 105 1.18 -10.14 7.77
N ASP A 106 1.90 -9.09 8.19
CA ASP A 106 1.25 -7.83 8.52
C ASP A 106 0.56 -7.23 7.29
N VAL A 107 -0.58 -6.61 7.56
CA VAL A 107 -1.43 -6.01 6.53
C VAL A 107 -1.17 -4.50 6.49
N ILE A 108 -0.86 -4.02 5.30
CA ILE A 108 -0.79 -2.58 5.02
C ILE A 108 -1.87 -2.16 4.02
N ILE A 109 -2.34 -0.92 4.15
CA ILE A 109 -3.40 -0.35 3.32
C ILE A 109 -2.93 0.98 2.75
N TRP A 110 -2.86 1.06 1.42
CA TRP A 110 -2.59 2.30 0.69
C TRP A 110 -3.88 2.99 0.28
N GLN A 111 -3.88 4.32 0.30
CA GLN A 111 -4.92 5.15 -0.31
C GLN A 111 -4.33 6.46 -0.83
N PRO A 112 -4.92 7.09 -1.85
CA PRO A 112 -4.49 8.40 -2.28
C PRO A 112 -4.79 9.43 -1.19
N ILE A 113 -3.95 10.46 -1.08
CA ILE A 113 -4.26 11.63 -0.28
C ILE A 113 -5.35 12.40 -1.01
N THR A 114 -6.60 12.28 -0.53
CA THR A 114 -7.67 13.15 -1.01
C THR A 114 -7.55 14.49 -0.29
N GLU A 115 -7.28 15.58 -1.01
CA GLU A 115 -7.61 16.90 -0.48
C GLU A 115 -9.11 16.89 -0.16
N ARG A 116 -9.49 16.98 1.12
CA ARG A 116 -10.86 17.40 1.41
C ARG A 116 -10.97 18.83 0.88
N PRO A 117 -12.04 19.20 0.14
CA PRO A 117 -12.37 20.59 -0.03
C PRO A 117 -12.47 21.20 1.37
N ILE A 118 -11.68 22.23 1.64
CA ILE A 118 -11.93 23.05 2.81
C ILE A 118 -13.21 23.81 2.46
N ASP A 119 -14.36 23.31 2.90
CA ASP A 119 -15.58 24.12 2.96
C ASP A 119 -15.36 25.18 4.04
N VAL A 120 -14.66 26.26 3.68
CA VAL A 120 -14.71 27.52 4.40
C VAL A 120 -15.93 28.28 3.90
N ASN A 121 -17.13 27.84 4.28
CA ASN A 121 -18.23 28.78 4.43
C ASN A 121 -17.97 29.55 5.72
N MET A 122 -17.24 30.66 5.59
CA MET A 122 -17.31 31.76 6.53
C MET A 122 -18.48 32.65 6.08
N ASP A 123 -19.65 32.40 6.69
CA ASP A 123 -20.64 33.44 6.91
C ASP A 123 -20.21 34.32 8.10
#